data_AF-A0A8X6PPM2-F1
#
_entry.id   AF-A0A8X6PPM2-F1
#
_cell.length_a   1.000
_cell.length_b   1.000
_cell.length_c   1.000
_cell.angle_alpha   90.00
_cell.angle_beta   90.00
_cell.angle_gamma   90.00
#
_symmetry.space_group_name_H-M   'P 1'
#
loop_
_entity.id
_entity.type
_entity.pdbx_description
1 polymer ?
#
loop_
_entity_poly.entity_id
_entity_poly.type
_entity_poly.pdbx_seq_one_letter_code
_entity_poly.pdbx_strand_id
1 'polypeptide(L)'
;MLEIEGRSVLSRFIVLPKAKGNRTLLGTDFLSSSGLILDVKNACWYFWDNPTHKYPLGEELDTPSIAEKMSSNTCQLREGESESLTSFQKEKLNLLLESFQNVFERGGGEKQQLS
;
A
#
# COMPACT_ATOMS: atom_id res chain seq x y z
N MET A 1 -11.99 -20.62 3.43
CA MET A 1 -10.86 -20.83 4.35
C MET A 1 -9.60 -20.69 3.52
N LEU A 2 -8.63 -19.90 3.97
CA LEU A 2 -7.36 -19.69 3.27
C LEU A 2 -6.26 -20.41 4.06
N GLU A 3 -5.39 -21.16 3.38
CA GLU A 3 -4.22 -21.79 4.01
C GLU A 3 -2.98 -20.93 3.78
N ILE A 4 -2.23 -20.64 4.84
CA ILE A 4 -0.99 -19.88 4.81
C ILE A 4 0.04 -20.63 5.63
N GLU A 5 1.07 -21.19 4.99
CA GLU A 5 2.16 -21.91 5.68
C GLU A 5 1.65 -22.95 6.71
N GLY A 6 0.62 -23.71 6.32
CA GLY A 6 0.01 -24.74 7.16
C GLY A 6 -0.99 -24.22 8.20
N ARG A 7 -1.35 -22.93 8.17
CA ARG A 7 -2.38 -22.34 9.03
C ARG A 7 -3.65 -22.00 8.25
N SER A 8 -4.78 -22.51 8.74
CA SER A 8 -6.11 -22.15 8.24
C SER A 8 -6.54 -20.79 8.80
N VAL A 9 -6.68 -19.80 7.93
CA VAL A 9 -7.24 -18.49 8.23
C VAL A 9 -8.69 -18.42 7.73
N LEU A 10 -9.61 -18.19 8.65
CA LEU A 10 -10.98 -17.85 8.31
C LEU A 10 -11.06 -16.37 7.96
N SER A 11 -11.17 -16.05 6.67
CA SER A 11 -11.37 -14.70 6.20
C SER A 11 -12.53 -14.60 5.22
N ARG A 12 -13.19 -13.45 5.21
CA ARG A 12 -14.24 -13.09 4.24
C ARG A 12 -13.61 -12.17 3.20
N PHE A 13 -13.75 -12.55 1.93
CA PHE A 13 -13.24 -11.75 0.82
C PHE A 13 -14.36 -11.03 0.09
N ILE A 14 -14.07 -9.81 -0.35
CA ILE A 14 -14.93 -9.06 -1.28
C ILE A 14 -14.54 -9.48 -2.69
N VAL A 15 -15.51 -9.96 -3.46
CA VAL A 15 -15.30 -10.33 -4.86
C VAL A 15 -15.69 -9.16 -5.75
N LEU A 16 -14.74 -8.68 -6.54
CA LEU A 16 -14.95 -7.62 -7.54
C LEU A 16 -14.94 -8.25 -8.94
N PRO A 17 -16.10 -8.71 -9.47
CA PRO A 17 -16.15 -9.54 -10.69
C PRO A 17 -15.69 -8.83 -11.97
N LYS A 18 -15.61 -7.49 -11.94
CA LYS A 18 -15.17 -6.66 -13.07
C LYS A 18 -13.78 -6.05 -12.89
N ALA A 19 -13.07 -6.39 -11.82
CA ALA A 19 -11.72 -5.88 -11.60
C ALA A 19 -10.78 -6.39 -12.70
N LYS A 20 -9.92 -5.49 -13.21
CA LYS A 20 -8.83 -5.87 -14.12
C LYS A 20 -7.68 -6.38 -13.27
N GLY A 21 -7.37 -7.67 -13.39
CA GLY A 21 -6.36 -8.36 -12.59
C GLY A 21 -6.96 -9.21 -11.48
N ASN A 22 -6.22 -10.23 -11.07
CA ASN A 22 -6.63 -11.25 -10.10
C ASN A 22 -5.85 -11.16 -8.77
N ARG A 23 -5.07 -10.08 -8.56
CA ARG A 23 -4.35 -9.87 -7.30
C ARG A 23 -5.35 -9.57 -6.19
N THR A 24 -5.30 -10.37 -5.13
CA THR A 24 -6.15 -10.18 -3.95
C THR A 24 -5.48 -9.16 -3.02
N LEU A 25 -6.18 -8.08 -2.70
CA LEU A 25 -5.72 -7.13 -1.70
C LEU A 25 -6.01 -7.68 -0.30
N LEU A 26 -5.00 -7.68 0.56
CA LEU A 26 -5.12 -8.12 1.95
C LEU A 26 -5.24 -6.88 2.84
N GLY A 27 -6.38 -6.73 3.48
CA GLY A 27 -6.68 -5.64 4.39
C GLY A 27 -6.10 -5.85 5.79
N THR A 28 -6.24 -4.83 6.63
CA THR A 28 -5.82 -4.88 8.03
C THR A 28 -6.65 -5.85 8.87
N ASP A 29 -7.89 -6.11 8.47
CA ASP A 29 -8.78 -7.12 9.05
C ASP A 29 -8.23 -8.53 8.85
N PHE A 30 -7.73 -8.82 7.65
CA PHE A 30 -7.04 -10.06 7.35
C PHE A 30 -5.74 -10.20 8.15
N LEU A 31 -4.91 -9.16 8.19
CA LEU A 31 -3.66 -9.19 8.97
C LEU A 31 -3.92 -9.47 10.45
N SER A 32 -4.93 -8.81 11.02
CA SER A 32 -5.31 -8.97 12.42
C SER A 32 -5.84 -10.38 12.72
N SER A 33 -6.69 -10.93 11.84
CA SER A 33 -7.31 -12.24 12.03
C SER A 33 -6.36 -13.42 11.75
N SER A 34 -5.42 -13.24 10.83
CA SER A 34 -4.38 -14.25 10.52
C SER A 34 -3.24 -14.26 11.54
N GLY A 35 -3.10 -13.19 12.33
CA GLY A 35 -1.97 -13.02 13.23
C GLY A 35 -0.66 -12.74 12.50
N LEU A 36 -0.74 -12.25 11.25
CA LEU A 36 0.41 -11.89 10.44
C LEU A 36 0.95 -10.51 10.83
N ILE A 37 2.26 -10.43 10.98
CA ILE A 37 3.01 -9.19 11.17
C ILE A 37 3.89 -8.96 9.94
N LEU A 38 3.73 -7.78 9.34
CA LEU A 38 4.56 -7.32 8.22
C LEU A 38 5.73 -6.51 8.76
N ASP A 39 6.95 -6.96 8.51
CA ASP A 39 8.19 -6.25 8.80
C ASP A 39 8.77 -5.70 7.50
N VAL A 40 8.26 -4.53 7.12
CA VAL A 40 8.64 -3.84 5.89
C VAL A 40 10.12 -3.47 5.89
N LYS A 41 10.69 -3.15 7.06
CA LYS A 41 12.10 -2.77 7.19
C LYS A 41 13.02 -3.90 6.76
N ASN A 42 12.70 -5.13 7.16
CA ASN A 42 13.50 -6.31 6.87
C ASN A 42 12.96 -7.12 5.67
N ALA A 43 12.01 -6.56 4.92
CA ALA A 43 11.36 -7.21 3.78
C ALA A 43 10.86 -8.63 4.09
N CYS A 44 10.27 -8.83 5.26
CA CYS A 44 9.80 -10.14 5.72
C CYS A 44 8.45 -10.04 6.43
N TRP A 45 7.85 -11.20 6.68
CA TRP A 45 6.64 -11.33 7.48
C TRP A 45 6.76 -12.56 8.39
N TYR A 46 5.98 -12.57 9.48
CA TYR A 46 5.96 -13.66 10.45
C TYR A 46 4.61 -13.72 11.16
N PHE A 47 4.34 -14.83 11.85
CA PHE A 47 3.19 -14.92 12.75
C PHE A 47 3.55 -14.35 14.12
N TRP A 48 2.63 -13.62 14.73
CA TRP A 48 2.85 -12.97 16.02
C TRP A 48 3.25 -13.95 17.14
N ASP A 49 2.76 -15.20 17.07
CA ASP A 49 3.02 -16.27 18.03
C ASP A 49 4.32 -17.05 17.72
N ASN A 50 4.97 -16.79 16.59
CA ASN A 50 6.26 -17.35 16.23
C ASN A 50 7.15 -16.31 15.49
N PRO A 51 7.63 -15.26 16.20
CA PRO A 51 8.40 -14.18 15.59
C PRO A 51 9.81 -14.59 15.12
N THR A 52 10.29 -15.76 15.54
CA THR A 52 11.60 -16.30 15.15
C THR A 52 11.60 -16.89 13.74
N HIS A 53 10.45 -17.38 13.29
CA HIS A 53 10.31 -17.97 11.97
C HIS A 53 9.77 -16.92 10.99
N LYS A 54 10.66 -16.40 10.17
CA LYS A 54 10.39 -15.31 9.23
C LYS A 54 10.35 -15.81 7.81
N TYR A 55 9.39 -15.32 7.06
CA TYR A 55 9.23 -15.58 5.65
C TYR A 55 9.60 -14.33 4.86
N PRO A 56 10.32 -14.46 3.74
CA PRO A 56 10.60 -13.31 2.88
C PRO A 56 9.29 -12.76 2.29
N LEU A 57 9.20 -11.44 2.15
CA LEU A 57 8.23 -10.86 1.22
C LEU A 57 8.69 -11.24 -0.19
N GLY A 58 7.80 -11.85 -0.97
CA GLY A 58 8.13 -12.29 -2.32
C GLY A 58 8.65 -11.13 -3.18
N GLU A 59 9.66 -11.40 -4.01
CA GLU A 59 10.05 -10.48 -5.07
C GLU A 59 8.88 -10.33 -6.05
N GLU A 60 8.68 -9.11 -6.56
CA GLU A 60 7.64 -8.81 -7.51
C GLU A 60 7.87 -9.67 -8.77
N LEU A 61 7.13 -10.79 -8.87
CA LEU A 61 7.19 -11.72 -9.99
C LEU A 61 7.12 -10.91 -11.29
N ASP A 62 8.17 -10.96 -12.11
CA ASP A 62 8.41 -10.19 -13.34
C ASP A 62 7.12 -9.72 -14.05
N THR A 63 6.53 -8.66 -13.52
CA THR A 63 5.61 -7.80 -14.24
C THR A 63 6.46 -6.69 -14.81
N PRO A 64 6.28 -6.30 -16.09
CA PRO A 64 7.06 -5.22 -16.68
C PRO A 64 7.01 -4.02 -15.73
N SER A 65 8.17 -3.74 -15.13
CA SER A 65 8.51 -2.65 -14.23
C SER A 65 7.32 -1.82 -13.74
N ILE A 66 6.65 -2.26 -12.67
CA ILE A 66 5.95 -1.29 -11.81
C ILE A 66 6.99 -0.57 -10.92
N ALA A 67 8.28 -0.95 -10.99
CA ALA A 67 9.38 -0.14 -10.49
C ALA A 67 9.52 1.23 -11.20
N GLU A 68 8.91 1.42 -12.37
CA GLU A 68 8.71 2.76 -12.98
C GLU A 68 7.43 3.47 -12.50
N LYS A 69 6.61 2.84 -11.66
CA LYS A 69 5.32 3.41 -11.22
C LYS A 69 4.93 3.14 -9.77
N MET A 70 5.86 2.74 -8.90
CA MET A 70 5.87 3.29 -7.54
C MET A 70 6.37 4.74 -7.66
N SER A 71 5.60 5.53 -8.44
CA SER A 71 5.73 6.97 -8.50
C SER A 71 5.76 7.40 -7.05
N SER A 72 6.84 8.04 -6.60
CA SER A 72 6.74 9.01 -5.51
C SER A 72 5.38 9.65 -5.62
N ASN A 73 4.60 9.65 -4.54
CA ASN A 73 3.25 10.22 -4.56
C ASN A 73 3.44 11.66 -5.07
N THR A 74 3.21 11.93 -6.36
CA THR A 74 3.59 13.22 -6.98
C THR A 74 2.64 14.32 -6.53
N CYS A 75 1.81 14.06 -5.51
CA CYS A 75 0.75 14.94 -5.05
C CYS A 75 -0.08 15.42 -6.26
N GLN A 76 -0.31 14.51 -7.20
CA GLN A 76 -1.04 14.75 -8.42
C GLN A 76 -2.23 13.79 -8.49
N LEU A 77 -3.33 14.30 -9.02
CA LEU A 77 -4.51 13.50 -9.30
C LEU A 77 -4.19 12.44 -10.34
N ARG A 78 -4.66 11.22 -10.10
CA ARG A 78 -4.55 10.13 -11.07
C ARG A 78 -5.43 10.41 -12.29
N GLU A 79 -5.12 9.72 -13.38
CA GLU A 79 -5.96 9.70 -14.57
C GLU A 79 -7.40 9.29 -14.17
N GLY A 80 -8.40 10.11 -14.57
CA GLY A 80 -9.79 9.94 -14.17
C GLY A 80 -10.23 10.68 -12.89
N GLU A 81 -9.34 10.94 -11.93
CA GLU A 81 -9.71 11.63 -10.67
C GLU A 81 -10.05 13.11 -10.89
N SER A 82 -9.51 13.71 -11.96
CA SER A 82 -9.81 15.12 -12.31
C SER A 82 -11.09 15.30 -13.13
N GLU A 83 -11.70 14.22 -13.63
CA GLU A 83 -12.87 14.28 -14.52
C GLU A 83 -14.15 14.69 -13.78
N SER A 84 -14.23 14.43 -12.48
CA SER A 84 -15.34 14.87 -11.64
C SER A 84 -15.20 16.30 -11.12
N LEU A 85 -14.09 16.98 -11.43
CA LEU A 85 -13.81 18.33 -10.94
C LEU A 85 -14.03 19.37 -12.02
N THR A 86 -14.64 20.49 -11.63
CA THR A 86 -14.60 21.70 -12.46
C THR A 86 -13.18 22.26 -12.54
N SER A 87 -12.88 23.06 -13.57
CA SER A 87 -11.55 23.66 -13.76
C SER A 87 -11.05 24.41 -12.51
N PHE A 88 -11.94 25.16 -11.85
CA PHE A 88 -11.62 25.89 -10.61
C PHE A 88 -11.30 24.96 -9.43
N GLN A 89 -12.06 23.87 -9.27
CA GLN A 89 -11.80 22.89 -8.20
C GLN A 89 -10.50 22.13 -8.45
N LYS A 90 -10.21 21.79 -9.71
CA LYS A 90 -8.96 21.15 -10.11
C LYS A 90 -7.76 22.04 -9.80
N GLU A 91 -7.82 23.32 -10.15
CA GLU A 91 -6.77 24.29 -9.84
C GLU A 91 -6.56 24.45 -8.33
N LYS A 92 -7.64 24.65 -7.57
CA LYS A 92 -7.57 24.77 -6.10
C LYS A 92 -6.99 23.52 -5.44
N LEU A 93 -7.37 22.33 -5.93
CA LEU A 93 -6.90 21.06 -5.39
C LEU A 93 -5.43 20.82 -5.71
N ASN A 94 -4.99 21.14 -6.93
CA ASN A 94 -3.57 21.03 -7.30
C ASN A 94 -2.71 21.97 -6.44
N LEU A 95 -3.11 23.23 -6.24
CA LEU A 95 -2.41 24.15 -5.35
C LEU A 95 -2.31 23.62 -3.92
N LEU A 96 -3.37 23.00 -3.42
CA LEU A 96 -3.37 22.38 -2.10
C LEU A 96 -2.38 21.21 -2.03
N LEU A 97 -2.41 20.33 -3.03
CA LEU A 97 -1.52 19.17 -3.07
C LEU A 97 -0.04 19.58 -3.16
N GLU A 98 0.27 20.62 -3.94
CA GLU A 98 1.62 21.22 -4.00
C GLU A 98 2.03 21.80 -2.64
N SER A 99 1.11 22.51 -1.95
CA SER A 99 1.43 23.12 -0.65
C SER A 99 1.78 22.12 0.46
N PHE A 100 1.31 20.88 0.34
CA PHE A 100 1.55 19.80 1.31
C PHE A 100 2.52 18.73 0.79
N GLN A 101 3.23 18.98 -0.31
CA GLN A 101 4.12 18.01 -0.93
C GLN A 101 5.15 17.44 0.07
N ASN A 102 5.64 18.25 1.00
CA ASN A 102 6.59 17.88 2.05
C ASN A 102 6.05 16.82 3.03
N VAL A 103 4.73 16.73 3.24
CA VAL A 103 4.10 15.72 4.11
C VAL A 103 4.18 14.34 3.46
N PHE A 104 4.14 14.29 2.13
CA PHE A 104 4.12 13.04 1.37
C PHE A 104 5.53 12.56 0.97
N GLU A 105 6.57 13.34 1.27
CA GLU A 105 7.95 12.92 1.19
C GLU A 105 8.30 11.90 2.29
N ARG A 106 9.29 11.05 2.03
CA ARG A 106 9.73 9.98 2.93
C ARG A 106 10.23 10.59 4.26
N GLY A 107 9.41 10.51 5.30
CA GLY A 107 9.71 11.09 6.62
C GLY A 107 8.62 12.04 7.17
N GLY A 108 7.58 12.37 6.41
CA GLY A 108 6.37 12.99 6.96
C GLY A 108 6.54 14.41 7.48
N GLY A 109 7.30 15.26 6.79
CA GLY A 109 7.36 16.70 7.05
C GLY A 109 8.24 17.17 8.22
N GLU A 110 8.74 16.29 9.10
CA GLU A 110 9.65 16.68 10.18
C GLU A 110 11.12 16.55 9.74
N LYS A 111 11.75 17.68 9.38
CA LYS A 111 13.21 17.76 9.34
C LYS A 111 13.69 17.75 10.80
N GLN A 112 14.27 16.64 11.25
CA GLN A 112 15.01 16.59 12.50
C GLN A 112 16.09 17.68 12.47
N GLN A 113 15.89 18.76 13.24
CA GLN A 113 16.98 19.67 13.54
C GLN A 113 17.92 18.94 14.49
N LEU A 114 19.02 18.43 13.94
CA LEU A 114 20.19 18.04 14.73
C LEU A 114 20.81 19.33 15.29
N SER A 115 20.61 19.56 16.59
CA SER A 115 21.37 20.50 17.42
C SER A 115 22.57 19.80 18.05
#